data_AF-A0A3B0CGR9-F1
#
_entry.id   AF-A0A3B0CGR9-F1
#
_cell.length_a   1.000
_cell.length_b   1.000
_cell.length_c   1.000
_cell.angle_alpha   90.00
_cell.angle_beta   90.00
_cell.angle_gamma   90.00
#
_symmetry.space_group_name_H-M   'P 1'
#
loop_
_entity.id
_entity.type
_entity.pdbx_description
1 polymer ?
#
loop_
_entity_poly.entity_id
_entity_poly.type
_entity_poly.pdbx_seq_one_letter_code
_entity_poly.pdbx_strand_id
1 'polypeptide(L)'
;MFRGSGIYLLECDTKEAHHLNRLRDGLLGEYLFDGCAADSSGNGNDGRVEGAALTANRFGEADRALAFTGRGECIVLDPPPALREDAFALSLWVKYDENAVMEWWNNALVSQDDHGLASDQTRRVFQLSTMGEHITWHRMMKSADLKSKQPVRRGVWVHVAAVYGDGLHRLYVNGELHDSQAGAFAPNLEEPIYIGKKNSPEPRFFFHGALDDIRIYNRTLSPEEVCELFTEHGYTGELSLDPGQACEPVSIPALPNVTSAHPFPVKKTLLRQSFNWNDCYNSLALAIHGAIQYSSRPVGLAQTLVYTGQAFVMNTDTTAGPMDVYGDGRLLQEGLENLGFDMEVLEAGIYGGSWEEDTIQKTLEMIRESINRGIAVVGWNLDNYEHGLIYGYDDERQMLNIHDINARQGGELSYGDFGRRSRNGTAVEPELFVLVLRERERKPHINATRYTAEDDASYKQSLRAALSLAVRHMEDDSVTVEGRRCGIAAFEAWIAAFEAGSAHPFFTSYNLLWITSTRQYVVPFFAQSAITHCMSLQDHKLQRYMLDLAGFVMAGYQAWVKLRELFPFPKSADTTEPLLKAKAIRLLQEAREAEIATLELLRETVKHLSAEAEPLTLTGK
;
A
#
# COMPACT_ATOMS: atom_id res chain seq x y z
N MET A 1 -43.50 37.48 -20.30
CA MET A 1 -44.17 37.77 -19.02
C MET A 1 -43.38 37.06 -17.92
N PHE A 2 -42.93 37.81 -16.92
CA PHE A 2 -41.97 37.40 -15.88
C PHE A 2 -42.54 36.47 -14.79
N ARG A 3 -41.62 35.66 -14.21
CA ARG A 3 -41.44 35.20 -12.79
C ARG A 3 -41.14 33.67 -12.81
N GLY A 4 -40.04 33.11 -12.29
CA GLY A 4 -38.98 33.55 -11.40
C GLY A 4 -38.80 32.51 -10.27
N SER A 5 -37.72 31.71 -10.26
CA SER A 5 -37.16 31.06 -9.06
C SER A 5 -35.84 30.32 -9.34
N GLY A 6 -34.75 30.86 -8.79
CA GLY A 6 -33.68 30.12 -8.10
C GLY A 6 -32.82 29.12 -8.86
N ILE A 7 -31.62 29.56 -9.26
CA ILE A 7 -30.45 28.73 -9.53
C ILE A 7 -29.98 28.09 -8.20
N TYR A 8 -29.83 26.77 -8.17
CA TYR A 8 -28.95 26.08 -7.21
C TYR A 8 -27.95 25.26 -8.03
N LEU A 9 -26.73 25.78 -8.14
CA LEU A 9 -25.55 25.01 -8.54
C LEU A 9 -25.21 24.08 -7.36
N LEU A 10 -25.31 22.78 -7.58
CA LEU A 10 -24.66 21.79 -6.73
C LEU A 10 -23.29 21.52 -7.34
N GLU A 11 -22.26 22.12 -6.74
CA GLU A 11 -20.86 21.85 -7.05
C GLU A 11 -20.49 20.40 -6.72
N CYS A 12 -19.63 19.83 -7.55
CA CYS A 12 -19.16 18.45 -7.53
C CYS A 12 -18.00 18.28 -6.52
N ASP A 13 -18.11 17.33 -5.59
CA ASP A 13 -17.26 17.14 -4.40
C ASP A 13 -15.98 16.31 -4.69
N THR A 14 -14.97 16.96 -5.26
CA THR A 14 -13.52 17.05 -4.88
C THR A 14 -12.71 15.98 -4.10
N LYS A 15 -13.20 14.79 -3.72
CA LYS A 15 -12.51 13.97 -2.69
C LYS A 15 -11.10 13.42 -2.99
N GLU A 16 -10.75 13.01 -4.21
CA GLU A 16 -9.40 12.45 -4.48
C GLU A 16 -8.29 13.52 -4.58
N ALA A 17 -8.63 14.76 -4.95
CA ALA A 17 -7.69 15.89 -4.96
C ALA A 17 -7.49 16.52 -3.57
N HIS A 18 -8.29 16.14 -2.57
CA HIS A 18 -8.20 16.67 -1.22
C HIS A 18 -7.18 15.96 -0.32
N HIS A 19 -6.84 14.68 -0.59
CA HIS A 19 -6.00 13.91 0.34
C HIS A 19 -4.50 14.28 0.29
N LEU A 20 -3.92 14.49 -0.91
CA LEU A 20 -2.55 15.02 -1.05
C LEU A 20 -2.44 16.54 -0.77
N ASN A 21 -3.56 17.27 -0.87
CA ASN A 21 -3.61 18.69 -0.51
C ASN A 21 -3.63 18.92 1.00
N ARG A 22 -4.26 18.03 1.77
CA ARG A 22 -4.51 18.25 3.19
C ARG A 22 -3.25 18.37 4.05
N LEU A 23 -2.21 17.55 3.82
CA LEU A 23 -0.93 17.67 4.54
C LEU A 23 -0.07 18.85 4.06
N ARG A 24 -0.41 19.49 2.94
CA ARG A 24 0.23 20.74 2.49
C ARG A 24 -0.53 21.98 2.96
N ASP A 25 -1.82 21.85 3.29
CA ASP A 25 -2.60 22.93 3.86
C ASP A 25 -1.97 23.44 5.16
N GLY A 26 -1.72 24.74 5.22
CA GLY A 26 -1.10 25.37 6.39
C GLY A 26 0.36 24.99 6.63
N LEU A 27 1.03 24.31 5.70
CA LEU A 27 2.46 24.05 5.76
C LEU A 27 3.24 25.35 5.59
N LEU A 28 4.07 25.69 6.56
CA LEU A 28 4.93 26.87 6.57
C LEU A 28 6.35 26.57 6.06
N GLY A 29 6.87 25.39 6.34
CA GLY A 29 8.20 24.96 5.91
C GLY A 29 8.33 23.44 5.93
N GLU A 30 9.07 22.90 4.98
CA GLU A 30 9.34 21.46 4.83
C GLU A 30 10.81 21.25 4.46
N TYR A 31 11.52 20.44 5.25
CA TYR A 31 12.96 20.22 5.11
C TYR A 31 13.23 18.72 5.03
N LEU A 32 13.27 18.20 3.80
CA LEU A 32 13.51 16.77 3.50
C LEU A 32 15.00 16.40 3.36
N PHE A 33 15.88 17.39 3.51
CA PHE A 33 17.34 17.25 3.44
C PHE A 33 17.89 16.54 2.20
N ASP A 34 17.30 16.76 1.02
CA ASP A 34 17.82 16.31 -0.28
C ASP A 34 19.12 17.06 -0.65
N GLY A 35 20.23 16.70 0.00
CA GLY A 35 21.54 17.31 -0.19
C GLY A 35 21.70 18.74 0.37
N CYS A 36 20.65 19.36 0.90
CA CYS A 36 20.70 20.68 1.55
C CYS A 36 19.47 20.93 2.45
N ALA A 37 19.45 22.03 3.22
CA ALA A 37 18.31 22.43 4.05
C ALA A 37 17.36 23.41 3.34
N ALA A 38 17.08 23.19 2.06
CA ALA A 38 16.11 23.99 1.30
C ALA A 38 14.67 23.69 1.74
N ASP A 39 13.80 24.69 1.66
CA ASP A 39 12.38 24.60 1.96
C ASP A 39 11.58 24.08 0.74
N SER A 40 11.08 22.85 0.82
CA SER A 40 10.24 22.23 -0.22
C SER A 40 8.74 22.53 -0.09
N SER A 41 8.33 23.32 0.91
CA SER A 41 6.93 23.74 1.06
C SER A 41 6.48 24.68 -0.07
N GLY A 42 7.42 25.44 -0.64
CA GLY A 42 7.16 26.50 -1.61
C GLY A 42 7.05 27.91 -1.02
N ASN A 43 7.25 28.07 0.30
CA ASN A 43 7.15 29.37 0.98
C ASN A 43 8.47 30.16 1.07
N GLY A 44 9.59 29.55 0.68
CA GLY A 44 10.90 30.20 0.63
C GLY A 44 11.53 30.42 1.99
N ASN A 45 11.19 29.59 2.98
CA ASN A 45 11.76 29.62 4.33
C ASN A 45 13.03 28.75 4.43
N ASP A 46 13.96 28.89 3.49
CA ASP A 46 15.17 28.05 3.42
C ASP A 46 16.00 28.10 4.71
N GLY A 47 16.46 26.93 5.16
CA GLY A 47 17.27 26.81 6.36
C GLY A 47 18.75 27.07 6.10
N ARG A 48 19.39 27.88 6.95
CA ARG A 48 20.84 28.07 6.93
C ARG A 48 21.52 27.04 7.82
N VAL A 49 22.25 26.10 7.21
CA VAL A 49 23.03 25.09 7.93
C VAL A 49 24.33 25.70 8.47
N GLU A 50 24.56 25.54 9.78
CA GLU A 50 25.79 25.96 10.47
C GLU A 50 26.43 24.74 11.13
N GLY A 51 27.40 24.12 10.44
CA GLY A 51 28.25 23.04 10.98
C GLY A 51 27.66 21.62 10.94
N ALA A 52 26.35 21.44 10.76
CA ALA A 52 25.74 20.11 10.61
C ALA A 52 26.15 19.47 9.28
N ALA A 53 26.34 18.15 9.28
CA ALA A 53 26.78 17.39 8.11
C ALA A 53 25.67 16.50 7.57
N LEU A 54 25.64 16.29 6.27
CA LEU A 54 24.72 15.34 5.65
C LEU A 54 25.01 13.91 6.14
N THR A 55 23.95 13.15 6.33
CA THR A 55 24.01 11.76 6.81
C THR A 55 22.86 10.94 6.23
N ALA A 56 22.86 9.65 6.53
CA ALA A 56 21.80 8.76 6.12
C ALA A 56 20.49 9.06 6.87
N ASN A 57 19.37 9.12 6.14
CA ASN A 57 18.05 9.38 6.70
C ASN A 57 17.45 8.18 7.44
N ARG A 58 16.16 8.28 7.81
CA ARG A 58 15.44 7.17 8.44
C ARG A 58 15.39 5.90 7.61
N PHE A 59 15.49 6.02 6.29
CA PHE A 59 15.53 4.90 5.34
C PHE A 59 16.95 4.41 5.04
N GLY A 60 17.98 5.01 5.64
CA GLY A 60 19.38 4.67 5.37
C GLY A 60 19.92 5.24 4.06
N GLU A 61 19.18 6.10 3.38
CA GLU A 61 19.60 6.77 2.15
C GLU A 61 20.63 7.85 2.50
N ALA A 62 21.82 7.77 1.91
CA ALA A 62 22.90 8.72 2.16
C ALA A 62 22.52 10.15 1.76
N ASP A 63 23.02 11.12 2.52
CA ASP A 63 22.85 12.55 2.30
C ASP A 63 21.39 13.03 2.24
N ARG A 64 20.52 12.38 3.02
CA ARG A 64 19.07 12.66 3.13
C ARG A 64 18.61 13.08 4.52
N ALA A 65 19.54 13.28 5.44
CA ALA A 65 19.31 13.79 6.79
C ALA A 65 20.50 14.63 7.25
N LEU A 66 20.38 15.31 8.38
CA LEU A 66 21.49 16.05 8.98
C LEU A 66 21.94 15.44 10.31
N ALA A 67 23.24 15.22 10.44
CA ALA A 67 23.92 14.79 11.65
C ALA A 67 24.45 15.99 12.45
N PHE A 68 24.31 15.89 13.76
CA PHE A 68 24.70 16.86 14.77
C PHE A 68 25.64 16.16 15.75
N THR A 69 26.78 16.78 16.09
CA THR A 69 27.82 16.14 16.94
C THR A 69 27.82 16.66 18.38
N GLY A 70 26.80 17.43 18.77
CA GLY A 70 26.71 18.03 20.10
C GLY A 70 27.73 19.14 20.35
N ARG A 71 28.29 19.76 19.29
CA ARG A 71 29.31 20.82 19.39
C ARG A 71 28.78 22.20 19.02
N GLY A 72 27.50 22.31 18.70
CA GLY A 72 26.80 23.56 18.42
C GLY A 72 26.30 23.69 16.98
N GLU A 73 26.33 22.59 16.23
CA GLU A 73 25.75 22.48 14.90
C GLU A 73 24.26 22.82 14.93
N CYS A 74 23.77 23.54 13.93
CA CYS A 74 22.35 23.88 13.85
C CYS A 74 21.89 24.18 12.43
N ILE A 75 20.58 24.28 12.27
CA ILE A 75 19.92 24.98 11.17
C ILE A 75 19.22 26.20 11.75
N VAL A 76 19.38 27.35 11.11
CA VAL A 76 18.75 28.62 11.51
C VAL A 76 17.70 29.02 10.48
N LEU A 77 16.47 29.26 10.94
CA LEU A 77 15.38 29.84 10.14
C LEU A 77 15.20 31.31 10.56
N ASP A 78 15.68 32.23 9.72
CA ASP A 78 15.67 33.69 9.97
C ASP A 78 15.43 34.48 8.65
N PRO A 79 14.31 35.20 8.51
CA PRO A 79 13.25 35.36 9.51
C PRO A 79 12.48 34.04 9.76
N PRO A 80 11.96 33.81 10.97
CA PRO A 80 11.24 32.58 11.28
C PRO A 80 9.88 32.54 10.54
N PRO A 81 9.40 31.36 10.14
CA PRO A 81 8.04 31.21 9.63
C PRO A 81 6.99 31.70 10.65
N ALA A 82 5.92 32.34 10.17
CA ALA A 82 4.92 32.97 11.03
C ALA A 82 3.98 31.95 11.71
N LEU A 83 4.34 31.51 12.91
CA LEU A 83 3.50 30.67 13.77
C LEU A 83 2.29 31.48 14.30
N ARG A 84 1.11 30.84 14.40
CA ARG A 84 -0.08 31.51 14.94
C ARG A 84 -0.19 31.31 16.45
N GLU A 85 -0.76 32.30 17.13
CA GLU A 85 -1.01 32.26 18.57
C GLU A 85 -2.07 31.23 19.01
N ASP A 86 -2.97 30.85 18.11
CA ASP A 86 -4.11 29.98 18.37
C ASP A 86 -3.89 28.52 17.93
N ALA A 87 -3.04 28.27 16.94
CA ALA A 87 -2.75 26.92 16.46
C ALA A 87 -1.43 26.81 15.67
N PHE A 88 -0.66 25.75 15.94
CA PHE A 88 0.49 25.36 15.11
C PHE A 88 0.87 23.89 15.36
N ALA A 89 1.69 23.32 14.49
CA ALA A 89 2.28 22.00 14.72
C ALA A 89 3.70 21.89 14.18
N LEU A 90 4.49 21.02 14.80
CA LEU A 90 5.82 20.59 14.35
C LEU A 90 5.80 19.08 14.18
N SER A 91 6.44 18.58 13.11
CA SER A 91 6.66 17.15 12.87
C SER A 91 8.10 16.94 12.44
N LEU A 92 8.76 15.91 12.97
CA LEU A 92 10.13 15.56 12.58
C LEU A 92 10.46 14.11 12.94
N TRP A 93 11.50 13.59 12.31
CA TRP A 93 12.17 12.37 12.70
C TRP A 93 13.46 12.67 13.45
N VAL A 94 13.68 11.94 14.54
CA VAL A 94 14.86 12.07 15.38
C VAL A 94 15.49 10.71 15.66
N LYS A 95 16.81 10.62 15.53
CA LYS A 95 17.64 9.52 16.02
C LYS A 95 18.75 10.11 16.86
N TYR A 96 18.87 9.74 18.13
CA TYR A 96 19.90 10.30 19.01
C TYR A 96 20.82 9.23 19.58
N ASP A 97 22.09 9.59 19.75
CA ASP A 97 23.15 8.62 20.01
C ASP A 97 23.26 8.22 21.48
N GLU A 98 23.70 6.98 21.73
CA GLU A 98 23.79 6.41 23.08
C GLU A 98 24.65 7.22 24.05
N ASN A 99 25.73 7.83 23.53
CA ASN A 99 26.76 8.53 24.32
C ASN A 99 26.46 10.02 24.56
N ALA A 100 25.39 10.55 23.95
CA ALA A 100 25.06 11.97 24.01
C ALA A 100 24.10 12.35 25.14
N VAL A 101 23.60 11.36 25.88
CA VAL A 101 22.49 11.54 26.79
C VAL A 101 22.96 12.20 28.08
N MET A 102 22.49 13.42 28.31
CA MET A 102 22.53 14.04 29.63
C MET A 102 21.19 13.81 30.33
N GLU A 103 21.18 12.94 31.34
CA GLU A 103 19.97 12.49 32.05
C GLU A 103 19.09 13.63 32.62
N TRP A 104 19.66 14.81 32.83
CA TRP A 104 19.00 15.94 33.50
C TRP A 104 18.94 17.23 32.66
N TRP A 105 19.31 17.15 31.37
CA TRP A 105 19.34 18.33 30.49
C TRP A 105 18.56 18.09 29.20
N ASN A 106 18.01 19.17 28.66
CA ASN A 106 17.15 19.15 27.47
C ASN A 106 17.98 19.47 26.23
N ASN A 107 18.36 18.47 25.43
CA ASN A 107 19.03 18.72 24.16
C ASN A 107 17.98 19.11 23.11
N ALA A 108 18.12 20.30 22.55
CA ALA A 108 17.06 20.91 21.75
C ALA A 108 17.01 20.35 20.33
N LEU A 109 15.84 19.80 19.96
CA LEU A 109 15.54 19.36 18.60
C LEU A 109 15.11 20.57 17.75
N VAL A 110 14.12 21.31 18.24
CA VAL A 110 13.63 22.56 17.64
C VAL A 110 13.33 23.54 18.77
N SER A 111 13.77 24.79 18.65
CA SER A 111 13.54 25.82 19.67
C SER A 111 13.39 27.21 19.07
N GLN A 112 12.62 28.04 19.77
CA GLN A 112 12.55 29.48 19.57
C GLN A 112 12.60 30.15 20.93
N ASP A 113 13.73 30.80 21.24
CA ASP A 113 14.07 31.20 22.61
C ASP A 113 15.02 32.41 22.66
N ASP A 114 15.06 33.05 23.84
CA ASP A 114 15.56 34.38 24.20
C ASP A 114 17.09 34.58 24.21
N HIS A 115 17.83 33.96 23.29
CA HIS A 115 19.31 33.93 23.31
C HIS A 115 19.91 33.36 24.61
N GLY A 116 19.13 32.62 25.42
CA GLY A 116 19.57 32.06 26.69
C GLY A 116 19.75 33.13 27.79
N LEU A 117 19.41 34.38 27.52
CA LEU A 117 19.46 35.48 28.46
C LEU A 117 18.21 35.43 29.33
N ALA A 118 18.28 34.68 30.44
CA ALA A 118 17.16 34.37 31.34
C ALA A 118 16.40 35.57 31.97
N SER A 119 16.72 36.80 31.58
CA SER A 119 16.11 38.03 32.05
C SER A 119 14.72 38.32 31.49
N ASP A 120 14.41 37.90 30.25
CA ASP A 120 13.12 38.20 29.61
C ASP A 120 12.38 36.92 29.19
N GLN A 121 11.57 36.39 30.12
CA GLN A 121 10.79 35.18 29.89
C GLN A 121 9.73 35.34 28.78
N THR A 122 9.45 36.56 28.30
CA THR A 122 8.45 36.80 27.24
C THR A 122 8.95 36.41 25.84
N ARG A 123 10.27 36.23 25.69
CA ARG A 123 10.92 35.82 24.44
C ARG A 123 11.10 34.31 24.31
N ARG A 124 10.71 33.54 25.32
CA ARG A 124 10.76 32.07 25.32
C ARG A 124 9.47 31.53 24.75
N VAL A 125 9.54 30.95 23.55
CA VAL A 125 8.33 30.63 22.79
C VAL A 125 8.00 29.14 22.89
N PHE A 126 8.92 28.27 22.48
CA PHE A 126 8.80 26.82 22.67
C PHE A 126 10.18 26.14 22.60
N GLN A 127 10.26 24.95 23.19
CA GLN A 127 11.43 24.09 23.01
C GLN A 127 11.00 22.62 23.01
N LEU A 128 11.18 21.94 21.87
CA LEU A 128 11.07 20.49 21.74
C LEU A 128 12.45 19.87 21.94
N SER A 129 12.58 18.84 22.77
CA SER A 129 13.87 18.32 23.22
C SER A 129 13.87 16.82 23.48
N THR A 130 15.07 16.28 23.58
CA THR A 130 15.34 15.01 24.29
C THR A 130 15.77 15.32 25.72
N MET A 131 15.35 14.51 26.68
CA MET A 131 15.74 14.57 28.09
C MET A 131 15.92 13.15 28.61
N GLY A 132 17.17 12.71 28.78
CA GLY A 132 17.44 11.29 29.02
C GLY A 132 16.98 10.45 27.83
N GLU A 133 16.12 9.46 28.11
CA GLU A 133 15.50 8.60 27.10
C GLU A 133 14.11 9.08 26.67
N HIS A 134 13.74 10.33 26.96
CA HIS A 134 12.39 10.82 26.71
C HIS A 134 12.38 12.00 25.76
N ILE A 135 11.28 12.16 25.04
CA ILE A 135 10.95 13.37 24.29
C ILE A 135 10.16 14.30 25.20
N THR A 136 10.50 15.58 25.20
CA THR A 136 9.85 16.59 26.03
C THR A 136 9.54 17.86 25.24
N TRP A 137 8.41 18.48 25.56
CA TRP A 137 8.03 19.77 24.99
C TRP A 137 7.80 20.78 26.11
N HIS A 138 8.61 21.83 26.10
CA HIS A 138 8.72 22.84 27.15
C HIS A 138 8.24 24.21 26.71
N ARG A 139 8.11 25.10 27.71
CA ARG A 139 7.98 26.57 27.58
C ARG A 139 6.62 27.08 27.09
N MET A 140 5.62 26.22 27.04
CA MET A 140 4.25 26.65 26.82
C MET A 140 3.75 27.41 28.06
N MET A 141 3.15 28.58 27.87
CA MET A 141 2.74 29.45 28.97
C MET A 141 1.63 28.79 29.79
N LYS A 142 1.68 29.01 31.12
CA LYS A 142 0.66 28.52 32.07
C LYS A 142 0.43 27.00 32.00
N SER A 143 1.45 26.25 31.61
CA SER A 143 1.36 24.80 31.44
C SER A 143 2.54 24.08 32.08
N ALA A 144 2.36 22.79 32.35
CA ALA A 144 3.47 21.89 32.64
C ALA A 144 4.16 21.47 31.32
N ASP A 145 5.40 21.01 31.43
CA ASP A 145 6.09 20.45 30.26
C ASP A 145 5.51 19.06 29.93
N LEU A 146 5.32 18.78 28.64
CA LEU A 146 4.92 17.45 28.18
C LEU A 146 6.12 16.50 28.16
N LYS A 147 5.89 15.22 28.44
CA LYS A 147 6.91 14.18 28.36
C LYS A 147 6.38 12.90 27.73
N SER A 148 7.20 12.21 26.93
CA SER A 148 6.86 10.89 26.40
C SER A 148 6.61 9.91 27.55
N LYS A 149 5.48 9.19 27.50
CA LYS A 149 5.08 8.20 28.53
C LYS A 149 6.11 7.08 28.69
N GLN A 150 6.69 6.64 27.58
CA GLN A 150 7.68 5.57 27.53
C GLN A 150 9.04 6.13 27.12
N PRO A 151 10.14 5.51 27.59
CA PRO A 151 11.47 5.80 27.05
C PRO A 151 11.52 5.41 25.57
N VAL A 152 12.32 6.15 24.82
CA VAL A 152 12.51 6.01 23.39
C VAL A 152 13.89 5.41 23.16
N ARG A 153 13.98 4.37 22.33
CA ARG A 153 15.23 3.65 22.08
C ARG A 153 16.25 4.55 21.37
N ARG A 154 17.47 4.59 21.91
CA ARG A 154 18.61 5.33 21.34
C ARG A 154 19.09 4.65 20.06
N GLY A 155 19.70 5.41 19.15
CA GLY A 155 20.22 4.89 17.88
C GLY A 155 19.14 4.46 16.87
N VAL A 156 17.86 4.61 17.20
CA VAL A 156 16.72 4.31 16.31
C VAL A 156 16.01 5.61 15.93
N TRP A 157 15.47 5.69 14.71
CA TRP A 157 14.66 6.83 14.32
C TRP A 157 13.25 6.74 14.89
N VAL A 158 12.75 7.88 15.33
CA VAL A 158 11.50 8.01 16.05
C VAL A 158 10.80 9.24 15.49
N HIS A 159 9.52 9.12 15.19
CA HIS A 159 8.72 10.26 14.75
C HIS A 159 8.18 11.00 15.96
N VAL A 160 8.26 12.33 15.92
CA VAL A 160 7.76 13.20 16.97
C VAL A 160 6.89 14.26 16.34
N ALA A 161 5.66 14.41 16.84
CA ALA A 161 4.80 15.53 16.49
C ALA A 161 4.36 16.31 17.74
N ALA A 162 4.55 17.63 17.69
CA ALA A 162 4.16 18.58 18.73
C ALA A 162 3.03 19.45 18.16
N VAL A 163 1.81 19.27 18.66
CA VAL A 163 0.60 19.89 18.11
C VAL A 163 -0.05 20.80 19.14
N TYR A 164 -0.28 22.07 18.80
CA TYR A 164 -1.01 23.04 19.62
C TYR A 164 -2.27 23.55 18.91
N GLY A 165 -3.38 23.56 19.63
CA GLY A 165 -4.68 24.04 19.16
C GLY A 165 -5.73 23.91 20.26
N ASP A 166 -6.76 24.75 20.22
CA ASP A 166 -7.87 24.76 21.21
C ASP A 166 -7.40 24.99 22.67
N GLY A 167 -6.27 25.69 22.85
CA GLY A 167 -5.65 25.90 24.17
C GLY A 167 -5.01 24.65 24.78
N LEU A 168 -4.84 23.59 23.99
CA LEU A 168 -4.17 22.35 24.37
C LEU A 168 -2.90 22.17 23.54
N HIS A 169 -1.80 21.80 24.19
CA HIS A 169 -0.66 21.22 23.49
C HIS A 169 -0.68 19.70 23.66
N ARG A 170 -0.22 18.97 22.64
CA ARG A 170 -0.24 17.51 22.56
C ARG A 170 1.09 17.02 21.98
N LEU A 171 1.68 16.03 22.63
CA LEU A 171 2.92 15.40 22.20
C LEU A 171 2.58 14.00 21.69
N TYR A 172 2.96 13.73 20.44
CA TYR A 172 2.85 12.43 19.80
C TYR A 172 4.23 11.86 19.54
N VAL A 173 4.37 10.54 19.69
CA VAL A 173 5.58 9.79 19.35
C VAL A 173 5.15 8.56 18.54
N ASN A 174 5.74 8.35 17.36
CA ASN A 174 5.38 7.26 16.44
C ASN A 174 3.87 7.17 16.16
N GLY A 175 3.23 8.32 15.92
CA GLY A 175 1.79 8.40 15.64
C GLY A 175 0.87 8.30 16.85
N GLU A 176 1.37 7.97 18.05
CA GLU A 176 0.55 7.79 19.25
C GLU A 176 0.57 9.02 20.18
N LEU A 177 -0.56 9.37 20.80
CA LEU A 177 -0.64 10.47 21.76
C LEU A 177 -0.01 10.08 23.11
N HIS A 178 1.13 10.70 23.41
CA HIS A 178 1.85 10.46 24.66
C HIS A 178 1.36 11.37 25.78
N ASP A 179 1.20 12.67 25.56
CA ASP A 179 0.81 13.59 26.63
C ASP A 179 0.02 14.79 26.10
N SER A 180 -0.78 15.42 26.97
CA SER A 180 -1.64 16.56 26.64
C SER A 180 -1.90 17.42 27.87
N GLN A 181 -1.69 18.72 27.77
CA GLN A 181 -2.00 19.69 28.83
C GLN A 181 -2.59 20.98 28.27
N ALA A 182 -3.32 21.70 29.11
CA ALA A 182 -3.77 23.05 28.80
C ALA A 182 -2.58 24.02 28.89
N GLY A 183 -2.51 24.96 27.94
CA GLY A 183 -1.45 25.95 27.88
C GLY A 183 -1.80 27.08 26.91
N ALA A 184 -0.95 28.09 26.89
CA ALA A 184 -1.03 29.17 25.91
C ALA A 184 0.28 29.30 25.14
N PHE A 185 0.17 29.74 23.90
CA PHE A 185 1.29 30.00 23.01
C PHE A 185 1.36 31.49 22.69
N ALA A 186 2.56 32.05 22.63
CA ALA A 186 2.80 33.43 22.25
C ALA A 186 3.93 33.46 21.22
N PRO A 187 3.63 33.65 19.91
CA PRO A 187 4.66 33.64 18.87
C PRO A 187 5.58 34.86 19.02
N ASN A 188 6.84 34.70 18.60
CA ASN A 188 7.78 35.80 18.50
C ASN A 188 8.41 35.79 17.10
N LEU A 189 8.12 36.80 16.29
CA LEU A 189 8.63 36.87 14.91
C LEU A 189 10.05 37.46 14.82
N GLU A 190 10.58 38.01 15.91
CA GLU A 190 11.92 38.60 15.97
C GLU A 190 13.00 37.58 16.37
N GLU A 191 12.61 36.47 16.99
CA GLU A 191 13.54 35.43 17.45
C GLU A 191 13.60 34.28 16.44
N PRO A 192 14.78 33.90 15.92
CA PRO A 192 14.92 32.80 14.96
C PRO A 192 14.47 31.45 15.53
N ILE A 193 14.06 30.54 14.65
CA ILE A 193 13.90 29.12 15.00
C ILE A 193 15.23 28.42 14.77
N TYR A 194 15.72 27.74 15.81
CA TYR A 194 16.91 26.90 15.76
C TYR A 194 16.53 25.43 15.77
N ILE A 195 17.12 24.67 14.86
CA ILE A 195 17.02 23.20 14.80
C ILE A 195 18.39 22.62 15.18
N GLY A 196 18.40 21.66 16.11
CA GLY A 196 19.62 21.00 16.60
C GLY A 196 20.31 21.70 17.78
N LYS A 197 19.84 22.87 18.22
CA LYS A 197 20.27 23.52 19.46
C LYS A 197 19.25 24.52 19.98
N LYS A 198 19.46 24.93 21.23
CA LYS A 198 18.90 26.17 21.77
C LYS A 198 19.73 27.36 21.25
N ASN A 199 19.08 28.51 21.10
CA ASN A 199 19.77 29.81 20.96
C ASN A 199 20.58 30.15 22.23
N SER A 200 21.65 29.42 22.50
CA SER A 200 22.56 29.55 23.64
C SER A 200 23.90 28.90 23.26
N PRO A 201 25.05 29.43 23.71
CA PRO A 201 26.34 28.80 23.47
C PRO A 201 26.62 27.61 24.39
N GLU A 202 25.71 27.26 25.30
CA GLU A 202 25.94 26.22 26.30
C GLU A 202 25.83 24.79 25.72
N PRO A 203 26.89 23.96 25.81
CA PRO A 203 26.92 22.64 25.18
C PRO A 203 25.81 21.67 25.62
N ARG A 204 25.30 21.84 26.84
CA ARG A 204 24.21 21.01 27.40
C ARG A 204 22.89 21.10 26.63
N PHE A 205 22.71 22.09 25.75
CA PHE A 205 21.51 22.23 24.93
C PHE A 205 21.70 21.77 23.48
N PHE A 206 22.90 21.30 23.11
CA PHE A 206 23.20 20.90 21.75
C PHE A 206 22.71 19.47 21.51
N PHE A 207 22.02 19.28 20.39
CA PHE A 207 21.59 17.98 19.95
C PHE A 207 22.77 17.18 19.39
N HIS A 208 22.75 15.88 19.62
CA HIS A 208 23.72 14.95 19.08
C HIS A 208 22.99 13.70 18.59
N GLY A 209 23.10 13.47 17.29
CA GLY A 209 22.28 12.49 16.58
C GLY A 209 21.98 12.97 15.16
N ALA A 210 20.89 12.47 14.59
CA ALA A 210 20.42 12.85 13.27
C ALA A 210 18.96 13.31 13.32
N LEU A 211 18.64 14.31 12.48
CA LEU A 211 17.28 14.81 12.24
C LEU A 211 16.93 14.64 10.76
N ASP A 212 15.68 14.30 10.50
CA ASP A 212 15.15 14.05 9.17
C ASP A 212 13.72 14.59 9.07
N ASP A 213 13.34 15.00 7.86
CA ASP A 213 11.98 15.32 7.44
C ASP A 213 11.20 16.20 8.44
N ILE A 214 11.66 17.45 8.53
CA ILE A 214 11.13 18.45 9.46
C ILE A 214 10.04 19.25 8.77
N ARG A 215 8.87 19.36 9.41
CA ARG A 215 7.73 20.15 8.93
C ARG A 215 7.18 21.07 10.00
N ILE A 216 6.80 22.27 9.58
CA ILE A 216 6.24 23.33 10.42
C ILE A 216 4.89 23.74 9.84
N TYR A 217 3.84 23.77 10.66
CA TYR A 217 2.48 24.08 10.26
C TYR A 217 1.91 25.28 11.03
N ASN A 218 1.12 26.11 10.37
CA ASN A 218 0.32 27.19 10.97
C ASN A 218 -1.08 26.74 11.39
N ARG A 219 -1.28 25.44 11.62
CA ARG A 219 -2.56 24.88 12.04
C ARG A 219 -2.33 23.72 12.99
N THR A 220 -3.39 23.35 13.70
CA THR A 220 -3.41 22.08 14.44
C THR A 220 -3.49 20.93 13.44
N LEU A 221 -2.74 19.87 13.71
CA LEU A 221 -2.87 18.59 13.01
C LEU A 221 -3.85 17.69 13.76
N SER A 222 -4.65 16.91 13.04
CA SER A 222 -5.47 15.85 13.63
C SER A 222 -4.63 14.62 13.94
N PRO A 223 -5.08 13.71 14.83
CA PRO A 223 -4.37 12.46 15.10
C PRO A 223 -4.12 11.64 13.82
N GLU A 224 -5.05 11.66 12.88
CA GLU A 224 -4.91 10.99 11.58
C GLU A 224 -3.80 11.61 10.75
N GLU A 225 -3.71 12.94 10.68
CA GLU A 225 -2.62 13.64 9.97
C GLU A 225 -1.26 13.40 10.61
N VAL A 226 -1.20 13.30 11.94
CA VAL A 226 0.02 12.92 12.67
C VAL A 226 0.42 11.47 12.35
N CYS A 227 -0.54 10.56 12.28
CA CYS A 227 -0.31 9.17 11.89
C CYS A 227 0.12 9.06 10.42
N GLU A 228 -0.47 9.87 9.54
CA GLU A 228 -0.07 9.98 8.13
C GLU A 228 1.37 10.47 8.02
N LEU A 229 1.79 11.50 8.76
CA LEU A 229 3.18 11.96 8.82
C LEU A 229 4.16 10.92 9.40
N PHE A 230 3.71 10.14 10.40
CA PHE A 230 4.49 9.04 10.95
C PHE A 230 4.68 7.90 9.95
N THR A 231 3.64 7.56 9.20
CA THR A 231 3.69 6.44 8.25
C THR A 231 4.11 6.88 6.85
N GLU A 232 4.37 8.18 6.67
CA GLU A 232 4.75 8.77 5.41
C GLU A 232 6.04 8.18 4.88
N HIS A 233 6.01 7.79 3.61
CA HIS A 233 7.09 7.05 2.94
C HIS A 233 7.45 5.70 3.60
N GLY A 234 6.64 5.23 4.57
CA GLY A 234 6.63 3.85 5.06
C GLY A 234 7.61 3.50 6.17
N TYR A 235 8.11 4.47 6.94
CA TYR A 235 8.98 4.19 8.10
C TYR A 235 8.14 3.84 9.34
N THR A 236 8.48 2.77 10.07
CA THR A 236 7.70 2.34 11.26
C THR A 236 8.50 2.26 12.56
N GLY A 237 9.81 2.57 12.55
CA GLY A 237 10.69 2.44 13.71
C GLY A 237 10.91 0.99 14.19
N GLU A 238 11.89 0.79 15.09
CA GLU A 238 12.04 -0.51 15.79
C GLU A 238 11.12 -0.55 17.02
N LEU A 239 9.97 -1.22 16.91
CA LEU A 239 9.20 -1.62 18.09
C LEU A 239 9.91 -2.81 18.76
N SER A 240 10.62 -2.54 19.84
CA SER A 240 11.31 -3.54 20.66
C SER A 240 10.32 -4.42 21.44
N LEU A 241 10.23 -5.70 21.09
CA LEU A 241 9.96 -6.76 22.07
C LEU A 241 11.30 -7.46 22.32
N ASP A 242 11.75 -7.40 23.58
CA ASP A 242 13.11 -7.75 23.98
C ASP A 242 13.43 -9.25 23.75
N PRO A 243 14.66 -9.58 23.31
CA PRO A 243 15.09 -10.90 22.89
C PRO A 243 15.72 -11.67 24.05
N GLY A 244 15.35 -12.94 24.18
CA GLY A 244 15.83 -13.78 25.28
C GLY A 244 15.86 -15.26 24.98
N GLN A 245 16.49 -15.67 23.87
CA GLN A 245 17.36 -16.86 23.78
C GLN A 245 17.83 -17.05 22.34
N ALA A 246 19.06 -16.62 22.09
CA ALA A 246 19.78 -16.92 20.87
C ALA A 246 20.20 -18.40 20.83
N CYS A 247 20.12 -19.02 19.64
CA CYS A 247 21.00 -20.12 19.26
C CYS A 247 21.94 -19.59 18.18
N GLU A 248 23.24 -19.85 18.35
CA GLU A 248 24.30 -19.36 17.46
C GLU A 248 24.23 -19.96 16.04
N PRO A 249 24.62 -19.19 15.00
CA PRO A 249 24.66 -19.68 13.63
C PRO A 249 25.92 -20.49 13.34
N VAL A 250 25.73 -21.65 12.69
CA VAL A 250 26.79 -22.44 12.03
C VAL A 250 27.13 -21.79 10.69
N SER A 251 28.42 -21.63 10.41
CA SER A 251 28.94 -21.03 9.16
C SER A 251 28.73 -21.94 7.94
N ILE A 252 28.20 -21.40 6.84
CA ILE A 252 28.15 -22.06 5.53
C ILE A 252 29.10 -21.31 4.57
N PRO A 253 29.92 -22.00 3.75
CA PRO A 253 30.86 -21.34 2.85
C PRO A 253 30.17 -20.78 1.59
N ALA A 254 30.69 -19.66 1.09
CA ALA A 254 30.21 -18.99 -0.12
C ALA A 254 30.34 -19.86 -1.38
N LEU A 255 29.31 -19.84 -2.22
CA LEU A 255 29.30 -20.45 -3.55
C LEU A 255 29.61 -19.41 -4.65
N PRO A 256 30.25 -19.84 -5.76
CA PRO A 256 30.85 -18.94 -6.74
C PRO A 256 29.88 -18.44 -7.82
N ASN A 257 30.21 -17.26 -8.32
CA ASN A 257 29.54 -16.49 -9.37
C ASN A 257 29.26 -17.27 -10.66
N VAL A 258 28.04 -17.10 -11.19
CA VAL A 258 27.77 -17.15 -12.63
C VAL A 258 27.18 -15.79 -13.02
N THR A 259 27.75 -15.20 -14.06
CA THR A 259 27.61 -13.81 -14.48
C THR A 259 26.49 -13.60 -15.50
N SER A 260 25.64 -12.59 -15.30
CA SER A 260 25.03 -11.81 -16.38
C SER A 260 25.77 -10.47 -16.54
N ALA A 261 25.87 -9.98 -17.78
CA ALA A 261 26.92 -9.08 -18.28
C ALA A 261 26.83 -7.60 -17.87
N HIS A 262 26.07 -7.27 -16.83
CA HIS A 262 26.16 -6.01 -16.11
C HIS A 262 26.05 -6.32 -14.62
N PRO A 263 27.00 -5.91 -13.76
CA PRO A 263 26.85 -6.16 -12.33
C PRO A 263 25.61 -5.43 -11.85
N PHE A 264 24.58 -6.19 -11.46
CA PHE A 264 23.49 -5.64 -10.67
C PHE A 264 24.08 -4.97 -9.42
N PRO A 265 23.46 -3.89 -8.92
CA PRO A 265 23.86 -3.38 -7.61
C PRO A 265 23.73 -4.50 -6.58
N VAL A 266 24.63 -4.53 -5.60
CA VAL A 266 24.69 -5.58 -4.57
C VAL A 266 23.41 -5.65 -3.75
N LYS A 267 22.68 -4.53 -3.67
CA LYS A 267 21.35 -4.46 -3.08
C LYS A 267 20.51 -3.42 -3.80
N LYS A 268 19.20 -3.65 -3.89
CA LYS A 268 18.22 -2.67 -4.35
C LYS A 268 16.88 -2.94 -3.70
N THR A 269 16.24 -1.88 -3.20
CA THR A 269 14.90 -1.93 -2.62
C THR A 269 14.07 -0.84 -3.27
N LEU A 270 12.88 -1.19 -3.75
CA LEU A 270 11.92 -0.23 -4.31
C LEU A 270 11.16 0.46 -3.18
N LEU A 271 10.76 1.71 -3.39
CA LEU A 271 9.86 2.42 -2.49
C LEU A 271 8.51 1.70 -2.44
N ARG A 272 8.12 1.27 -1.24
CA ARG A 272 6.93 0.45 -1.07
C ARG A 272 5.67 1.22 -1.45
N GLN A 273 4.93 0.73 -2.44
CA GLN A 273 3.64 1.30 -2.83
C GLN A 273 2.57 1.00 -1.77
N SER A 274 1.79 2.01 -1.38
CA SER A 274 0.75 1.88 -0.37
C SER A 274 -0.57 1.41 -0.98
N PHE A 275 -0.98 0.19 -0.65
CA PHE A 275 -2.32 -0.34 -0.87
C PHE A 275 -2.68 -1.27 0.28
N ASN A 276 -3.96 -1.39 0.59
CA ASN A 276 -4.40 -2.13 1.76
C ASN A 276 -4.54 -3.62 1.43
N TRP A 277 -3.76 -4.44 2.11
CA TRP A 277 -3.75 -5.89 1.90
C TRP A 277 -5.04 -6.59 2.33
N ASN A 278 -5.93 -5.87 3.02
CA ASN A 278 -7.27 -6.35 3.37
C ASN A 278 -8.34 -5.98 2.34
N ASP A 279 -8.00 -5.25 1.27
CA ASP A 279 -8.96 -4.85 0.24
C ASP A 279 -9.48 -6.07 -0.55
N CYS A 280 -8.63 -7.07 -0.77
CA CYS A 280 -8.98 -8.28 -1.51
C CYS A 280 -8.30 -9.52 -0.90
N TYR A 281 -9.06 -10.59 -0.67
CA TYR A 281 -8.51 -11.87 -0.17
C TYR A 281 -8.00 -12.78 -1.30
N ASN A 282 -8.19 -12.39 -2.57
CA ASN A 282 -7.43 -12.99 -3.67
C ASN A 282 -6.00 -12.45 -3.66
N SER A 283 -5.11 -13.14 -2.94
CA SER A 283 -3.72 -12.74 -2.75
C SER A 283 -2.95 -12.58 -4.06
N LEU A 284 -3.19 -13.45 -5.05
CA LEU A 284 -2.55 -13.36 -6.37
C LEU A 284 -2.97 -12.07 -7.09
N ALA A 285 -4.27 -11.83 -7.20
CA ALA A 285 -4.77 -10.62 -7.87
C ALA A 285 -4.34 -9.33 -7.17
N LEU A 286 -4.30 -9.35 -5.83
CA LEU A 286 -3.86 -8.21 -5.04
C LEU A 286 -2.34 -7.99 -5.15
N ALA A 287 -1.53 -9.04 -5.17
CA ALA A 287 -0.10 -8.94 -5.41
C ALA A 287 0.20 -8.44 -6.83
N ILE A 288 -0.54 -8.90 -7.85
CA ILE A 288 -0.44 -8.37 -9.22
C ILE A 288 -0.79 -6.88 -9.25
N HIS A 289 -1.90 -6.48 -8.62
CA HIS A 289 -2.25 -5.06 -8.51
C HIS A 289 -1.12 -4.25 -7.85
N GLY A 290 -0.55 -4.79 -6.78
CA GLY A 290 0.59 -4.22 -6.08
C GLY A 290 1.83 -4.08 -6.94
N ALA A 291 2.16 -5.08 -7.77
CA ALA A 291 3.27 -5.01 -8.72
C ALA A 291 3.01 -3.95 -9.81
N ILE A 292 1.77 -3.83 -10.28
CA ILE A 292 1.36 -2.80 -11.26
C ILE A 292 1.54 -1.39 -10.70
N GLN A 293 1.41 -1.17 -9.38
CA GLN A 293 1.61 0.15 -8.76
C GLN A 293 3.05 0.68 -8.89
N TYR A 294 4.02 -0.18 -9.21
CA TYR A 294 5.40 0.22 -9.49
C TYR A 294 5.64 0.59 -10.96
N SER A 295 4.65 0.36 -11.82
CA SER A 295 4.74 0.68 -13.24
C SER A 295 4.26 2.11 -13.51
N SER A 296 4.48 2.58 -14.73
CA SER A 296 3.99 3.91 -15.13
C SER A 296 2.50 3.93 -15.51
N ARG A 297 1.76 2.82 -15.29
CA ARG A 297 0.35 2.71 -15.62
C ARG A 297 -0.57 2.96 -14.41
N PRO A 298 -1.49 3.94 -14.48
CA PRO A 298 -2.48 4.15 -13.44
C PRO A 298 -3.63 3.14 -13.60
N VAL A 299 -3.46 1.93 -13.06
CA VAL A 299 -4.49 0.87 -13.05
C VAL A 299 -4.96 0.65 -11.62
N GLY A 300 -6.25 0.90 -11.37
CA GLY A 300 -6.87 0.65 -10.06
C GLY A 300 -7.12 -0.84 -9.79
N LEU A 301 -7.46 -1.19 -8.55
CA LEU A 301 -7.72 -2.59 -8.15
C LEU A 301 -8.91 -3.20 -8.90
N ALA A 302 -10.02 -2.47 -9.04
CA ALA A 302 -11.19 -2.96 -9.79
C ALA A 302 -10.86 -3.23 -11.27
N GLN A 303 -10.07 -2.35 -11.89
CA GLN A 303 -9.58 -2.56 -13.26
C GLN A 303 -8.64 -3.75 -13.32
N THR A 304 -7.73 -3.90 -12.36
CA THR A 304 -6.83 -5.06 -12.29
C THR A 304 -7.63 -6.36 -12.23
N LEU A 305 -8.62 -6.45 -11.34
CA LEU A 305 -9.47 -7.63 -11.18
C LEU A 305 -10.28 -7.96 -12.44
N VAL A 306 -10.86 -6.96 -13.10
CA VAL A 306 -11.71 -7.19 -14.29
C VAL A 306 -10.87 -7.50 -15.53
N TYR A 307 -9.82 -6.72 -15.80
CA TYR A 307 -9.02 -6.89 -17.01
C TYR A 307 -8.13 -8.13 -17.00
N THR A 308 -7.73 -8.60 -15.81
CA THR A 308 -7.03 -9.89 -15.66
C THR A 308 -7.97 -11.09 -15.58
N GLY A 309 -9.29 -10.88 -15.58
CA GLY A 309 -10.28 -11.95 -15.41
C GLY A 309 -10.38 -12.52 -14.00
N GLN A 310 -9.49 -12.16 -13.08
CA GLN A 310 -9.43 -12.65 -11.69
C GLN A 310 -10.69 -12.37 -10.87
N ALA A 311 -11.46 -11.34 -11.25
CA ALA A 311 -12.78 -11.10 -10.70
C ALA A 311 -13.75 -12.27 -10.92
N PHE A 312 -13.58 -13.06 -12.00
CA PHE A 312 -14.51 -14.07 -12.51
C PHE A 312 -14.03 -15.51 -12.35
N VAL A 313 -12.84 -15.71 -11.80
CA VAL A 313 -12.33 -17.05 -11.50
C VAL A 313 -13.22 -17.71 -10.45
N MET A 314 -13.70 -18.91 -10.74
CA MET A 314 -14.36 -19.78 -9.78
C MET A 314 -14.13 -21.22 -10.23
N ASN A 315 -13.61 -22.05 -9.34
CA ASN A 315 -13.47 -23.47 -9.59
C ASN A 315 -13.49 -24.27 -8.29
N THR A 316 -14.00 -25.48 -8.36
CA THR A 316 -14.07 -26.37 -7.20
C THR A 316 -14.19 -27.81 -7.63
N ASP A 317 -13.88 -28.71 -6.70
CA ASP A 317 -14.19 -30.13 -6.75
C ASP A 317 -15.46 -30.45 -5.94
N THR A 318 -15.76 -31.74 -5.82
CA THR A 318 -16.88 -32.29 -5.03
C THR A 318 -16.67 -32.23 -3.52
N THR A 319 -15.61 -31.59 -3.05
CA THR A 319 -15.31 -31.37 -1.62
C THR A 319 -15.31 -29.89 -1.23
N ALA A 320 -15.60 -28.99 -2.18
CA ALA A 320 -15.44 -27.55 -1.97
C ALA A 320 -14.00 -27.15 -1.59
N GLY A 321 -12.99 -27.80 -2.18
CA GLY A 321 -11.57 -27.54 -1.93
C GLY A 321 -11.11 -26.11 -2.28
N PRO A 322 -9.88 -25.72 -1.90
CA PRO A 322 -9.37 -24.35 -2.09
C PRO A 322 -9.31 -24.01 -3.58
N MET A 323 -9.80 -22.84 -4.01
CA MET A 323 -9.81 -22.43 -5.42
C MET A 323 -8.41 -22.33 -6.02
N ASP A 324 -8.28 -22.76 -7.28
CA ASP A 324 -7.08 -22.54 -8.09
C ASP A 324 -7.18 -21.18 -8.81
N VAL A 325 -6.32 -20.23 -8.46
CA VAL A 325 -6.37 -18.85 -8.97
C VAL A 325 -5.51 -18.63 -10.22
N TYR A 326 -4.61 -19.58 -10.52
CA TYR A 326 -3.60 -19.46 -11.57
C TYR A 326 -3.91 -20.37 -12.76
N GLY A 327 -4.37 -21.60 -12.51
CA GLY A 327 -4.59 -22.59 -13.58
C GLY A 327 -3.28 -22.93 -14.29
N ASP A 328 -3.29 -22.88 -15.62
CA ASP A 328 -2.10 -23.01 -16.48
C ASP A 328 -1.41 -21.67 -16.81
N GLY A 329 -1.85 -20.57 -16.19
CA GLY A 329 -1.31 -19.22 -16.40
C GLY A 329 -1.69 -18.55 -17.73
N ARG A 330 -2.24 -19.26 -18.71
CA ARG A 330 -2.52 -18.73 -20.06
C ARG A 330 -3.54 -17.59 -20.05
N LEU A 331 -4.65 -17.78 -19.32
CA LEU A 331 -5.69 -16.76 -19.19
C LEU A 331 -5.17 -15.52 -18.45
N LEU A 332 -4.32 -15.73 -17.45
CA LEU A 332 -3.71 -14.63 -16.71
C LEU A 332 -2.74 -13.84 -17.59
N GLN A 333 -1.95 -14.51 -18.42
CA GLN A 333 -1.07 -13.88 -19.40
C GLN A 333 -1.89 -12.98 -20.34
N GLU A 334 -2.94 -13.49 -20.97
CA GLU A 334 -3.83 -12.70 -21.84
C GLU A 334 -4.43 -11.50 -21.09
N GLY A 335 -4.80 -11.68 -19.82
CA GLY A 335 -5.31 -10.63 -18.96
C GLY A 335 -4.32 -9.51 -18.65
N LEU A 336 -3.06 -9.86 -18.40
CA LEU A 336 -1.98 -8.89 -18.18
C LEU A 336 -1.61 -8.14 -19.47
N GLU A 337 -1.70 -8.81 -20.62
CA GLU A 337 -1.54 -8.17 -21.92
C GLU A 337 -2.61 -7.10 -22.18
N ASN A 338 -3.85 -7.33 -21.75
CA ASN A 338 -4.93 -6.33 -21.80
C ASN A 338 -4.61 -5.07 -20.98
N LEU A 339 -3.78 -5.23 -19.95
CA LEU A 339 -3.28 -4.13 -19.12
C LEU A 339 -1.96 -3.55 -19.64
N GLY A 340 -1.40 -4.06 -20.74
CA GLY A 340 -0.14 -3.58 -21.30
C GLY A 340 1.09 -4.13 -20.58
N PHE A 341 1.02 -5.35 -20.02
CA PHE A 341 2.16 -6.05 -19.44
C PHE A 341 2.40 -7.39 -20.12
N ASP A 342 3.67 -7.73 -20.31
CA ASP A 342 4.08 -9.12 -20.51
C ASP A 342 4.40 -9.74 -19.14
N MET A 343 4.21 -11.05 -19.03
CA MET A 343 4.43 -11.82 -17.83
C MET A 343 5.55 -12.83 -18.04
N GLU A 344 6.40 -12.97 -17.03
CA GLU A 344 7.40 -14.05 -16.94
C GLU A 344 7.21 -14.77 -15.61
N VAL A 345 7.11 -16.09 -15.64
CA VAL A 345 6.83 -16.91 -14.45
C VAL A 345 7.90 -17.98 -14.28
N LEU A 346 8.28 -18.21 -13.03
CA LEU A 346 9.01 -19.40 -12.62
C LEU A 346 8.22 -20.08 -11.51
N GLU A 347 7.89 -21.34 -11.73
CA GLU A 347 7.14 -22.21 -10.81
C GLU A 347 7.91 -23.52 -10.59
N ALA A 348 7.98 -23.97 -9.34
CA ALA A 348 8.66 -25.21 -8.95
C ALA A 348 8.00 -25.79 -7.69
N GLY A 349 7.62 -27.07 -7.73
CA GLY A 349 6.90 -27.73 -6.62
C GLY A 349 5.44 -27.30 -6.47
N ILE A 350 4.99 -26.29 -7.23
CA ILE A 350 3.62 -25.78 -7.28
C ILE A 350 3.23 -25.54 -8.74
N TYR A 351 1.93 -25.54 -9.03
CA TYR A 351 1.35 -25.25 -10.36
C TYR A 351 1.89 -26.12 -11.51
N GLY A 352 2.47 -27.29 -11.21
CA GLY A 352 3.02 -28.23 -12.21
C GLY A 352 4.49 -28.02 -12.54
N GLY A 353 5.16 -27.03 -11.93
CA GLY A 353 6.58 -26.79 -12.08
C GLY A 353 7.47 -27.81 -11.36
N SER A 354 8.61 -28.16 -11.96
CA SER A 354 9.59 -29.07 -11.35
C SER A 354 10.73 -28.32 -10.66
N TRP A 355 11.16 -28.81 -9.50
CA TRP A 355 12.32 -28.26 -8.80
C TRP A 355 13.64 -28.76 -9.40
N GLU A 356 14.55 -27.83 -9.73
CA GLU A 356 15.91 -28.08 -10.25
C GLU A 356 16.97 -27.57 -9.26
N GLU A 357 18.24 -27.97 -9.44
CA GLU A 357 19.33 -27.55 -8.53
C GLU A 357 19.57 -26.03 -8.55
N ASP A 358 19.38 -25.40 -9.70
CA ASP A 358 19.62 -23.97 -9.93
C ASP A 358 18.35 -23.11 -9.85
N THR A 359 17.20 -23.69 -9.45
CA THR A 359 15.91 -22.99 -9.37
C THR A 359 16.02 -21.67 -8.60
N ILE A 360 16.60 -21.69 -7.40
CA ILE A 360 16.76 -20.47 -6.57
C ILE A 360 17.63 -19.43 -7.28
N GLN A 361 18.71 -19.86 -7.94
CA GLN A 361 19.60 -18.94 -8.64
C GLN A 361 18.86 -18.24 -9.79
N LYS A 362 18.17 -19.00 -10.65
CA LYS A 362 17.33 -18.48 -11.74
C LYS A 362 16.29 -17.49 -11.21
N THR A 363 15.61 -17.83 -10.12
CA THR A 363 14.59 -16.97 -9.52
C THR A 363 15.17 -15.67 -8.97
N LEU A 364 16.32 -15.72 -8.29
CA LEU A 364 16.98 -14.51 -7.80
C LEU A 364 17.44 -13.61 -8.95
N GLU A 365 17.92 -14.17 -10.07
CA GLU A 365 18.23 -13.40 -11.28
C GLU A 365 16.98 -12.68 -11.84
N MET A 366 15.85 -13.38 -11.96
CA MET A 366 14.57 -12.78 -12.39
C MET A 366 14.14 -11.64 -11.45
N ILE A 367 14.29 -11.84 -10.13
CA ILE A 367 13.97 -10.82 -9.12
C ILE A 367 14.87 -9.60 -9.30
N ARG A 368 16.19 -9.80 -9.37
CA ARG A 368 17.15 -8.70 -9.54
C ARG A 368 16.83 -7.90 -10.79
N GLU A 369 16.58 -8.56 -11.91
CA GLU A 369 16.22 -7.89 -13.17
C GLU A 369 14.98 -7.01 -13.02
N SER A 370 13.89 -7.55 -12.44
CA SER A 370 12.63 -6.80 -12.28
C SER A 370 12.79 -5.61 -11.34
N ILE A 371 13.41 -5.82 -10.18
CA ILE A 371 13.67 -4.77 -9.21
C ILE A 371 14.60 -3.71 -9.81
N ASN A 372 15.57 -4.09 -10.64
CA ASN A 372 16.41 -3.13 -11.36
C ASN A 372 15.64 -2.29 -12.38
N ARG A 373 14.61 -2.86 -13.04
CA ARG A 373 13.66 -2.11 -13.88
C ARG A 373 12.69 -1.23 -13.08
N GLY A 374 12.64 -1.39 -11.76
CA GLY A 374 11.77 -0.60 -10.89
C GLY A 374 10.42 -1.25 -10.62
N ILE A 375 10.20 -2.51 -11.01
CA ILE A 375 8.91 -3.22 -10.85
C ILE A 375 9.06 -4.33 -9.82
N ALA A 376 8.18 -4.34 -8.81
CA ALA A 376 8.13 -5.40 -7.81
C ALA A 376 7.68 -6.73 -8.40
N VAL A 377 8.03 -7.82 -7.73
CA VAL A 377 7.82 -9.19 -8.18
C VAL A 377 6.75 -9.85 -7.32
N VAL A 378 5.82 -10.57 -7.93
CA VAL A 378 4.86 -11.38 -7.17
C VAL A 378 5.53 -12.68 -6.77
N GLY A 379 5.43 -13.06 -5.49
CA GLY A 379 6.01 -14.29 -4.96
C GLY A 379 5.01 -15.09 -4.14
N TRP A 380 5.19 -16.41 -4.06
CA TRP A 380 4.39 -17.32 -3.24
C TRP A 380 5.11 -17.71 -1.95
N ASN A 381 4.32 -17.90 -0.88
CA ASN A 381 4.80 -18.42 0.40
C ASN A 381 5.98 -17.61 0.98
N LEU A 382 5.84 -16.29 0.98
CA LEU A 382 6.90 -15.37 1.40
C LEU A 382 7.00 -15.31 2.93
N ASP A 383 5.93 -14.89 3.63
CA ASP A 383 5.79 -14.91 5.10
C ASP A 383 4.58 -15.74 5.56
N ASN A 384 3.49 -15.66 4.80
CA ASN A 384 2.32 -16.53 4.84
C ASN A 384 2.20 -17.35 3.56
N TYR A 385 1.42 -18.43 3.65
CA TYR A 385 1.12 -19.34 2.55
C TYR A 385 0.09 -18.73 1.58
N GLU A 386 0.46 -17.57 1.04
CA GLU A 386 -0.31 -16.69 0.16
C GLU A 386 0.66 -16.00 -0.82
N HIS A 387 0.11 -15.32 -1.82
CA HIS A 387 0.93 -14.46 -2.67
C HIS A 387 1.26 -13.13 -1.99
N GLY A 388 2.47 -12.66 -2.20
CA GLY A 388 2.95 -11.36 -1.75
C GLY A 388 3.84 -10.70 -2.81
N LEU A 389 4.48 -9.61 -2.41
CA LEU A 389 5.44 -8.87 -3.21
C LEU A 389 6.84 -9.07 -2.67
N ILE A 390 7.77 -9.30 -3.58
CA ILE A 390 9.20 -9.12 -3.39
C ILE A 390 9.54 -7.78 -4.03
N TYR A 391 9.97 -6.81 -3.24
CA TYR A 391 10.23 -5.44 -3.71
C TYR A 391 11.69 -5.02 -3.49
N GLY A 392 12.54 -5.93 -3.04
CA GLY A 392 13.97 -5.69 -2.93
C GLY A 392 14.78 -6.94 -2.70
N TYR A 393 16.09 -6.82 -2.88
CA TYR A 393 17.08 -7.86 -2.62
C TYR A 393 18.35 -7.24 -2.03
N ASP A 394 19.03 -8.01 -1.19
CA ASP A 394 20.32 -7.69 -0.59
C ASP A 394 21.21 -8.94 -0.69
N ASP A 395 22.13 -8.94 -1.66
CA ASP A 395 23.03 -10.06 -1.91
C ASP A 395 24.15 -10.17 -0.85
N GLU A 396 24.46 -9.09 -0.13
CA GLU A 396 25.42 -9.13 0.99
C GLU A 396 24.83 -9.89 2.18
N ARG A 397 23.56 -9.61 2.50
CA ARG A 397 22.83 -10.27 3.59
C ARG A 397 22.15 -11.58 3.15
N GLN A 398 22.07 -11.85 1.84
CA GLN A 398 21.30 -12.95 1.25
C GLN A 398 19.82 -12.91 1.66
N MET A 399 19.21 -11.72 1.56
CA MET A 399 17.82 -11.45 1.97
C MET A 399 17.02 -10.82 0.84
N LEU A 400 15.74 -11.20 0.74
CA LEU A 400 14.72 -10.55 -0.08
C LEU A 400 13.87 -9.66 0.80
N ASN A 401 13.55 -8.44 0.34
CA ASN A 401 12.52 -7.62 0.97
C ASN A 401 11.15 -8.07 0.46
N ILE A 402 10.32 -8.53 1.38
CA ILE A 402 9.03 -9.14 1.08
C ILE A 402 7.89 -8.42 1.79
N HIS A 403 6.69 -8.54 1.23
CA HIS A 403 5.47 -8.08 1.87
C HIS A 403 4.27 -8.92 1.41
N ASP A 404 3.47 -9.45 2.33
CA ASP A 404 2.29 -10.23 1.98
C ASP A 404 1.06 -9.91 2.85
N ILE A 405 -0.04 -10.62 2.57
CA ILE A 405 -1.28 -10.52 3.31
C ILE A 405 -1.12 -11.15 4.71
N ASN A 406 -1.45 -10.39 5.75
CA ASN A 406 -1.36 -10.81 7.16
C ASN A 406 0.04 -11.20 7.66
N ALA A 407 1.11 -10.66 7.05
CA ALA A 407 2.50 -10.89 7.45
C ALA A 407 2.64 -10.79 8.98
N ARG A 408 3.16 -11.85 9.60
CA ARG A 408 3.13 -12.01 11.06
C ARG A 408 4.40 -11.49 11.72
N GLN A 409 5.57 -11.54 11.06
CA GLN A 409 6.84 -11.22 11.74
C GLN A 409 8.03 -10.71 10.90
N GLY A 410 7.97 -10.51 9.58
CA GLY A 410 9.17 -10.00 8.89
C GLY A 410 9.00 -9.58 7.45
N GLY A 411 9.38 -8.34 7.14
CA GLY A 411 9.51 -7.82 5.78
C GLY A 411 10.76 -8.28 5.04
N GLU A 412 11.41 -9.34 5.54
CA GLU A 412 12.61 -9.92 4.96
C GLU A 412 12.50 -11.45 4.92
N LEU A 413 13.03 -12.07 3.86
CA LEU A 413 13.08 -13.51 3.63
C LEU A 413 14.48 -13.92 3.20
N SER A 414 15.10 -14.87 3.89
CA SER A 414 16.44 -15.33 3.51
C SER A 414 16.41 -16.10 2.18
N TYR A 415 17.49 -16.04 1.41
CA TYR A 415 17.60 -16.83 0.17
C TYR A 415 17.55 -18.34 0.44
N GLY A 416 17.96 -18.77 1.64
CA GLY A 416 17.90 -20.16 2.08
C GLY A 416 16.46 -20.64 2.34
N ASP A 417 15.63 -19.77 2.92
CA ASP A 417 14.23 -20.05 3.22
C ASP A 417 13.31 -19.83 2.01
N PHE A 418 13.78 -19.13 0.98
CA PHE A 418 12.97 -18.83 -0.19
C PHE A 418 12.55 -20.12 -0.92
N GLY A 419 11.24 -20.34 -1.00
CA GLY A 419 10.62 -21.57 -1.50
C GLY A 419 10.80 -22.80 -0.62
N ARG A 420 11.34 -22.65 0.60
CA ARG A 420 11.61 -23.75 1.56
C ARG A 420 11.15 -23.44 2.98
N ARG A 421 10.44 -22.33 3.18
CA ARG A 421 10.10 -21.79 4.49
C ARG A 421 9.22 -22.77 5.27
N SER A 422 9.68 -23.19 6.44
CA SER A 422 8.97 -24.17 7.29
C SER A 422 7.68 -23.60 7.86
N ARG A 423 6.65 -24.44 8.00
CA ARG A 423 5.36 -24.09 8.62
C ARG A 423 5.34 -24.54 10.06
N ASN A 424 5.26 -23.62 11.03
CA ASN A 424 5.21 -23.95 12.47
C ASN A 424 6.31 -24.92 12.94
N GLY A 425 7.51 -24.86 12.34
CA GLY A 425 8.63 -25.75 12.64
C GLY A 425 8.58 -27.12 11.93
N THR A 426 7.60 -27.35 11.04
CA THR A 426 7.56 -28.53 10.17
C THR A 426 8.15 -28.21 8.80
N ALA A 427 9.10 -29.04 8.36
CA ALA A 427 9.61 -28.99 7.00
C ALA A 427 8.45 -29.27 6.03
N VAL A 428 8.33 -28.41 5.02
CA VAL A 428 7.35 -28.55 3.93
C VAL A 428 8.11 -28.92 2.66
N GLU A 429 7.43 -29.57 1.71
CA GLU A 429 8.01 -29.78 0.39
C GLU A 429 8.33 -28.41 -0.25
N PRO A 430 9.49 -28.26 -0.92
CA PRO A 430 9.85 -26.99 -1.53
C PRO A 430 8.83 -26.57 -2.60
N GLU A 431 8.33 -25.36 -2.48
CA GLU A 431 7.37 -24.74 -3.40
C GLU A 431 7.79 -23.31 -3.68
N LEU A 432 7.88 -22.94 -4.95
CA LEU A 432 8.31 -21.64 -5.39
C LEU A 432 7.44 -21.19 -6.56
N PHE A 433 6.91 -19.98 -6.46
CA PHE A 433 6.28 -19.30 -7.57
C PHE A 433 6.73 -17.84 -7.55
N VAL A 434 7.20 -17.36 -8.69
CA VAL A 434 7.59 -15.98 -8.93
C VAL A 434 7.02 -15.52 -10.26
N LEU A 435 6.36 -14.37 -10.25
CA LEU A 435 5.80 -13.72 -11.42
C LEU A 435 6.35 -12.30 -11.54
N VAL A 436 6.97 -12.02 -12.68
CA VAL A 436 7.57 -10.74 -13.05
C VAL A 436 6.74 -10.08 -14.13
N LEU A 437 6.46 -8.78 -13.97
CA LEU A 437 5.81 -7.97 -14.98
C LEU A 437 6.83 -7.17 -15.81
N ARG A 438 6.57 -7.05 -17.11
CA ARG A 438 7.32 -6.19 -18.03
C ARG A 438 6.34 -5.26 -18.73
N GLU A 439 6.50 -3.95 -18.55
CA GLU A 439 5.61 -2.99 -19.19
C GLU A 439 5.86 -2.96 -20.72
N ARG A 440 4.79 -3.08 -21.51
CA ARG A 440 4.84 -3.06 -22.98
C ARG A 440 4.92 -1.62 -23.48
N GLU A 441 5.61 -1.40 -24.61
CA GLU A 441 5.64 -0.09 -25.27
C GLU A 441 4.23 0.39 -25.65
N ARG A 442 3.40 -0.52 -26.16
CA ARG A 442 1.99 -0.24 -26.44
C ARG A 442 1.19 -0.32 -25.15
N LYS A 443 0.59 0.80 -24.75
CA LYS A 443 -0.27 0.89 -23.57
C LYS A 443 -1.75 0.93 -24.00
N PRO A 444 -2.52 -0.14 -23.81
CA PRO A 444 -3.94 -0.14 -24.16
C PRO A 444 -4.72 0.87 -23.33
N HIS A 445 -5.66 1.58 -23.96
CA HIS A 445 -6.56 2.50 -23.26
C HIS A 445 -7.56 1.71 -22.41
N ILE A 446 -7.57 1.99 -21.11
CA ILE A 446 -8.50 1.35 -20.15
C ILE A 446 -9.46 2.35 -19.51
N ASN A 447 -9.34 3.63 -19.89
CA ASN A 447 -10.22 4.72 -19.51
C ASN A 447 -10.65 5.45 -20.78
N ALA A 448 -11.95 5.67 -20.96
CA ALA A 448 -12.43 6.58 -21.98
C ALA A 448 -12.53 8.00 -21.40
N THR A 449 -11.66 8.86 -21.87
CA THR A 449 -11.72 10.32 -21.73
C THR A 449 -11.60 10.84 -23.16
N ARG A 450 -12.57 11.63 -23.63
CA ARG A 450 -12.65 12.07 -25.04
C ARG A 450 -11.36 12.75 -25.50
N TYR A 451 -10.48 11.98 -26.13
CA TYR A 451 -9.24 12.46 -26.72
C TYR A 451 -9.34 12.37 -28.24
N THR A 452 -9.52 11.16 -28.79
CA THR A 452 -9.68 10.91 -30.24
C THR A 452 -10.55 9.67 -30.53
N ALA A 453 -11.01 9.52 -31.79
CA ALA A 453 -11.72 8.31 -32.24
C ALA A 453 -10.84 7.04 -32.19
N GLU A 454 -9.53 7.20 -32.28
CA GLU A 454 -8.56 6.11 -32.20
C GLU A 454 -8.41 5.62 -30.75
N ASP A 455 -8.43 6.54 -29.78
CA ASP A 455 -8.43 6.21 -28.35
C ASP A 455 -9.74 5.52 -27.93
N ASP A 456 -10.88 5.97 -28.46
CA ASP A 456 -12.19 5.34 -28.25
C ASP A 456 -12.20 3.90 -28.79
N ALA A 457 -11.64 3.67 -29.99
CA ALA A 457 -11.49 2.34 -30.57
C ALA A 457 -10.54 1.46 -29.74
N SER A 458 -9.41 2.02 -29.28
CA SER A 458 -8.47 1.33 -28.39
C SER A 458 -9.12 0.94 -27.07
N TYR A 459 -9.96 1.80 -26.48
CA TYR A 459 -10.70 1.50 -25.25
C TYR A 459 -11.70 0.37 -25.48
N LYS A 460 -12.53 0.46 -26.54
CA LYS A 460 -13.51 -0.59 -26.88
C LYS A 460 -12.84 -1.93 -27.12
N GLN A 461 -11.67 -1.94 -27.78
CA GLN A 461 -10.88 -3.15 -27.97
C GLN A 461 -10.40 -3.75 -26.64
N SER A 462 -9.87 -2.93 -25.73
CA SER A 462 -9.34 -3.38 -24.44
C SER A 462 -10.46 -3.91 -23.53
N LEU A 463 -11.59 -3.19 -23.48
CA LEU A 463 -12.78 -3.62 -22.76
C LEU A 463 -13.33 -4.92 -23.33
N ARG A 464 -13.41 -5.05 -24.67
CA ARG A 464 -13.85 -6.29 -25.31
C ARG A 464 -12.99 -7.48 -24.88
N ALA A 465 -11.67 -7.33 -24.92
CA ALA A 465 -10.74 -8.40 -24.56
C ALA A 465 -10.91 -8.82 -23.09
N ALA A 466 -11.04 -7.86 -22.17
CA ALA A 466 -11.33 -8.13 -20.76
C ALA A 466 -12.66 -8.88 -20.56
N LEU A 467 -13.73 -8.46 -21.23
CA LEU A 467 -15.04 -9.13 -21.10
C LEU A 467 -15.07 -10.50 -21.79
N SER A 468 -14.32 -10.70 -22.88
CA SER A 468 -14.13 -12.03 -23.48
C SER A 468 -13.41 -12.97 -22.53
N LEU A 469 -12.41 -12.48 -21.79
CA LEU A 469 -11.73 -13.26 -20.75
C LEU A 469 -12.68 -13.65 -19.61
N ALA A 470 -13.53 -12.72 -19.17
CA ALA A 470 -14.57 -13.00 -18.17
C ALA A 470 -15.53 -14.11 -18.63
N VAL A 471 -16.00 -14.06 -19.88
CA VAL A 471 -16.84 -15.11 -20.48
C VAL A 471 -16.15 -16.48 -20.41
N ARG A 472 -14.88 -16.56 -20.80
CA ARG A 472 -14.11 -17.82 -20.78
C ARG A 472 -13.95 -18.40 -19.37
N HIS A 473 -13.67 -17.56 -18.37
CA HIS A 473 -13.63 -18.00 -16.96
C HIS A 473 -14.98 -18.56 -16.47
N MET A 474 -16.09 -18.02 -16.96
CA MET A 474 -17.44 -18.45 -16.58
C MET A 474 -17.91 -19.70 -17.36
N GLU A 475 -17.34 -19.99 -18.53
CA GLU A 475 -17.74 -21.09 -19.43
C GLU A 475 -17.02 -22.43 -19.19
N ASP A 476 -16.07 -22.49 -18.25
CA ASP A 476 -15.21 -23.66 -18.00
C ASP A 476 -14.07 -23.85 -19.04
N ASP A 477 -13.54 -22.76 -19.61
CA ASP A 477 -12.42 -22.79 -20.57
C ASP A 477 -11.02 -22.71 -19.90
N SER A 478 -10.98 -22.55 -18.57
CA SER A 478 -9.72 -22.53 -17.80
C SER A 478 -9.22 -23.94 -17.51
N VAL A 479 -7.98 -24.23 -17.88
CA VAL A 479 -7.30 -25.45 -17.43
C VAL A 479 -6.99 -25.29 -15.95
N THR A 480 -7.47 -26.21 -15.13
CA THR A 480 -7.23 -26.27 -13.69
C THR A 480 -6.77 -27.67 -13.31
N VAL A 481 -6.37 -27.85 -12.05
CA VAL A 481 -6.01 -29.17 -11.50
C VAL A 481 -7.09 -30.22 -11.81
N GLU A 482 -6.65 -31.42 -12.16
CA GLU A 482 -7.51 -32.54 -12.54
C GLU A 482 -8.63 -32.79 -11.51
N GLY A 483 -9.86 -32.96 -11.99
CA GLY A 483 -11.04 -33.23 -11.15
C GLY A 483 -11.83 -32.00 -10.70
N ARG A 484 -11.41 -30.79 -11.06
CA ARG A 484 -12.13 -29.54 -10.78
C ARG A 484 -13.06 -29.15 -11.93
N ARG A 485 -14.11 -28.41 -11.58
CA ARG A 485 -15.04 -27.76 -12.54
C ARG A 485 -14.92 -26.26 -12.37
N CYS A 486 -14.96 -25.50 -13.45
CA CYS A 486 -14.81 -24.04 -13.42
C CYS A 486 -16.09 -23.32 -13.85
N GLY A 487 -16.15 -22.02 -13.55
CA GLY A 487 -17.24 -21.13 -13.94
C GLY A 487 -18.61 -21.61 -13.45
N ILE A 488 -19.61 -21.60 -14.33
CA ILE A 488 -20.98 -22.04 -14.01
C ILE A 488 -21.01 -23.51 -13.56
N ALA A 489 -20.14 -24.36 -14.11
CA ALA A 489 -20.06 -25.77 -13.72
C ALA A 489 -19.53 -25.98 -12.30
N ALA A 490 -18.74 -25.03 -11.76
CA ALA A 490 -18.26 -25.08 -10.39
C ALA A 490 -19.40 -25.05 -9.36
N PHE A 491 -20.51 -24.36 -9.66
CA PHE A 491 -21.68 -24.34 -8.78
C PHE A 491 -22.30 -25.72 -8.62
N GLU A 492 -22.35 -26.50 -9.71
CA GLU A 492 -22.89 -27.87 -9.67
C GLU A 492 -22.03 -28.77 -8.79
N ALA A 493 -20.70 -28.66 -8.92
CA ALA A 493 -19.76 -29.39 -8.06
C ALA A 493 -19.89 -28.99 -6.58
N TRP A 494 -20.05 -27.69 -6.28
CA TRP A 494 -20.21 -27.22 -4.90
C TRP A 494 -21.56 -27.64 -4.29
N ILE A 495 -22.64 -27.55 -5.06
CA ILE A 495 -23.96 -28.02 -4.63
C ILE A 495 -23.89 -29.53 -4.34
N ALA A 496 -23.28 -30.32 -5.23
CA ALA A 496 -23.08 -31.74 -5.02
C ALA A 496 -22.24 -32.04 -3.76
N ALA A 497 -21.24 -31.21 -3.44
CA ALA A 497 -20.46 -31.33 -2.21
C ALA A 497 -21.32 -31.15 -0.95
N PHE A 498 -22.23 -30.17 -0.94
CA PHE A 498 -23.18 -30.00 0.16
C PHE A 498 -24.17 -31.17 0.22
N GLU A 499 -24.73 -31.59 -0.92
CA GLU A 499 -25.67 -32.71 -1.02
C GLU A 499 -25.07 -34.03 -0.51
N ALA A 500 -23.81 -34.31 -0.83
CA ALA A 500 -23.07 -35.47 -0.35
C ALA A 500 -22.56 -35.34 1.10
N GLY A 501 -22.58 -34.12 1.66
CA GLY A 501 -21.98 -33.84 2.98
C GLY A 501 -20.44 -33.87 2.97
N SER A 502 -19.83 -33.72 1.79
CA SER A 502 -18.37 -33.71 1.58
C SER A 502 -17.78 -32.30 1.52
N ALA A 503 -18.60 -31.24 1.53
CA ALA A 503 -18.13 -29.86 1.54
C ALA A 503 -17.28 -29.58 2.78
N HIS A 504 -16.00 -29.25 2.60
CA HIS A 504 -15.07 -29.02 3.69
C HIS A 504 -15.39 -27.69 4.40
N PRO A 505 -15.57 -27.65 5.73
CA PRO A 505 -15.96 -26.42 6.44
C PRO A 505 -15.00 -25.26 6.26
N PHE A 506 -13.69 -25.48 6.46
CA PHE A 506 -12.66 -24.43 6.32
C PHE A 506 -12.58 -23.88 4.89
N PHE A 507 -12.44 -24.74 3.88
CA PHE A 507 -12.35 -24.29 2.49
C PHE A 507 -13.65 -23.64 2.00
N THR A 508 -14.82 -24.07 2.51
CA THR A 508 -16.08 -23.39 2.24
C THR A 508 -16.04 -21.94 2.71
N SER A 509 -15.67 -21.66 3.96
CA SER A 509 -15.62 -20.28 4.46
C SER A 509 -14.50 -19.46 3.83
N TYR A 510 -13.35 -20.07 3.55
CA TYR A 510 -12.23 -19.44 2.85
C TYR A 510 -12.59 -19.03 1.41
N ASN A 511 -13.17 -19.94 0.63
CA ASN A 511 -13.61 -19.68 -0.73
C ASN A 511 -14.69 -18.59 -0.78
N LEU A 512 -15.62 -18.54 0.20
CA LEU A 512 -16.64 -17.49 0.29
C LEU A 512 -16.05 -16.12 0.61
N LEU A 513 -15.05 -16.06 1.50
CA LEU A 513 -14.31 -14.82 1.77
C LEU A 513 -13.62 -14.32 0.50
N TRP A 514 -12.96 -15.22 -0.22
CA TRP A 514 -12.28 -14.92 -1.48
C TRP A 514 -13.26 -14.39 -2.54
N ILE A 515 -14.35 -15.12 -2.84
CA ILE A 515 -15.35 -14.71 -3.85
C ILE A 515 -15.94 -13.34 -3.47
N THR A 516 -16.38 -13.16 -2.23
CA THR A 516 -16.98 -11.88 -1.84
C THR A 516 -15.97 -10.72 -1.94
N SER A 517 -14.69 -10.96 -1.64
CA SER A 517 -13.66 -9.94 -1.70
C SER A 517 -13.31 -9.46 -3.11
N THR A 518 -13.49 -10.30 -4.15
CA THR A 518 -13.28 -9.91 -5.54
C THR A 518 -14.55 -9.32 -6.17
N ARG A 519 -15.71 -9.94 -5.91
CA ARG A 519 -17.00 -9.54 -6.50
C ARG A 519 -17.50 -8.16 -6.05
N GLN A 520 -17.09 -7.70 -4.87
CA GLN A 520 -17.44 -6.36 -4.39
C GLN A 520 -16.95 -5.24 -5.32
N TYR A 521 -15.91 -5.48 -6.13
CA TYR A 521 -15.34 -4.50 -7.08
C TYR A 521 -15.99 -4.54 -8.46
N VAL A 522 -16.71 -5.61 -8.80
CA VAL A 522 -17.28 -5.79 -10.15
C VAL A 522 -18.51 -4.92 -10.37
N VAL A 523 -19.37 -4.81 -9.36
CA VAL A 523 -20.55 -3.91 -9.41
C VAL A 523 -20.13 -2.45 -9.64
N PRO A 524 -19.28 -1.83 -8.80
CA PRO A 524 -18.89 -0.45 -9.00
C PRO A 524 -18.12 -0.25 -10.32
N PHE A 525 -17.34 -1.23 -10.78
CA PHE A 525 -16.69 -1.15 -12.09
C PHE A 525 -17.71 -0.96 -13.23
N PHE A 526 -18.74 -1.80 -13.29
CA PHE A 526 -19.75 -1.71 -14.34
C PHE A 526 -20.61 -0.44 -14.21
N ALA A 527 -21.04 -0.11 -12.99
CA ALA A 527 -21.83 1.11 -12.74
C ALA A 527 -21.04 2.39 -13.11
N GLN A 528 -19.76 2.45 -12.72
CA GLN A 528 -18.90 3.58 -13.05
C GLN A 528 -18.63 3.66 -14.56
N SER A 529 -18.33 2.53 -15.21
CA SER A 529 -18.08 2.47 -16.65
C SER A 529 -19.27 2.97 -17.47
N ALA A 530 -20.50 2.70 -17.01
CA ALA A 530 -21.70 3.23 -17.64
C ALA A 530 -21.76 4.77 -17.64
N ILE A 531 -21.23 5.41 -16.59
CA ILE A 531 -21.25 6.87 -16.41
C ILE A 531 -20.02 7.52 -17.05
N THR A 532 -18.81 7.04 -16.72
CA THR A 532 -17.56 7.70 -17.13
C THR A 532 -17.19 7.39 -18.57
N HIS A 533 -17.41 6.16 -19.01
CA HIS A 533 -16.89 5.69 -20.30
C HIS A 533 -17.97 5.64 -21.37
N CYS A 534 -19.09 4.98 -21.11
CA CYS A 534 -20.14 4.82 -22.12
C CYS A 534 -20.79 6.17 -22.49
N MET A 535 -20.93 7.10 -21.55
CA MET A 535 -21.41 8.46 -21.86
C MET A 535 -20.39 9.24 -22.70
N SER A 536 -19.10 9.11 -22.42
CA SER A 536 -18.03 9.75 -23.19
C SER A 536 -18.03 9.25 -24.65
N LEU A 537 -18.21 7.94 -24.83
CA LEU A 537 -18.34 7.27 -26.13
C LEU A 537 -19.67 7.52 -26.85
N GLN A 538 -20.67 8.07 -26.15
CA GLN A 538 -22.06 8.19 -26.62
C GLN A 538 -22.68 6.85 -27.05
N ASP A 539 -22.24 5.75 -26.45
CA ASP A 539 -22.79 4.42 -26.71
C ASP A 539 -23.86 4.06 -25.67
N HIS A 540 -25.10 4.44 -25.98
CA HIS A 540 -26.25 4.21 -25.11
C HIS A 540 -26.58 2.72 -24.91
N LYS A 541 -26.24 1.87 -25.88
CA LYS A 541 -26.50 0.43 -25.78
C LYS A 541 -25.49 -0.22 -24.84
N LEU A 542 -24.21 0.10 -24.99
CA LEU A 542 -23.16 -0.30 -24.04
C LEU A 542 -23.44 0.25 -22.64
N GLN A 543 -23.88 1.51 -22.52
CA GLN A 543 -24.28 2.08 -21.23
C GLN A 543 -25.35 1.24 -20.53
N ARG A 544 -26.40 0.84 -21.26
CA ARG A 544 -27.45 -0.02 -20.71
C ARG A 544 -26.93 -1.39 -20.31
N TYR A 545 -26.11 -2.02 -21.14
CA TYR A 545 -25.49 -3.30 -20.82
C TYR A 545 -24.64 -3.24 -19.55
N MET A 546 -23.86 -2.17 -19.36
CA MET A 546 -23.07 -1.97 -18.14
C MET A 546 -23.96 -1.85 -16.88
N LEU A 547 -25.08 -1.12 -16.96
CA LEU A 547 -26.01 -1.00 -15.84
C LEU A 547 -26.73 -2.32 -15.53
N ASP A 548 -27.17 -3.04 -16.55
CA ASP A 548 -27.83 -4.34 -16.40
C ASP A 548 -26.84 -5.39 -15.84
N LEU A 549 -25.56 -5.39 -16.29
CA LEU A 549 -24.48 -6.21 -15.72
C LEU A 549 -24.25 -5.89 -14.24
N ALA A 550 -24.19 -4.61 -13.87
CA ALA A 550 -24.05 -4.23 -12.46
C ALA A 550 -25.22 -4.79 -11.61
N GLY A 551 -26.43 -4.79 -12.15
CA GLY A 551 -27.63 -5.36 -11.52
C GLY A 551 -27.53 -6.87 -11.30
N PHE A 552 -27.18 -7.64 -12.34
CA PHE A 552 -27.05 -9.10 -12.23
C PHE A 552 -25.91 -9.51 -11.29
N VAL A 553 -24.75 -8.86 -11.37
CA VAL A 553 -23.62 -9.12 -10.48
C VAL A 553 -23.99 -8.79 -9.03
N MET A 554 -24.73 -7.70 -8.78
CA MET A 554 -25.20 -7.36 -7.43
C MET A 554 -26.13 -8.44 -6.86
N ALA A 555 -27.03 -9.00 -7.68
CA ALA A 555 -27.91 -10.09 -7.24
C ALA A 555 -27.09 -11.33 -6.81
N GLY A 556 -26.08 -11.72 -7.59
CA GLY A 556 -25.16 -12.81 -7.22
C GLY A 556 -24.35 -12.48 -5.97
N TYR A 557 -23.82 -11.27 -5.88
CA TYR A 557 -23.04 -10.80 -4.71
C TYR A 557 -23.84 -10.86 -3.41
N GLN A 558 -25.12 -10.50 -3.43
CA GLN A 558 -26.00 -10.61 -2.26
C GLN A 558 -26.18 -12.06 -1.79
N ALA A 559 -26.29 -13.02 -2.72
CA ALA A 559 -26.34 -14.44 -2.37
C ALA A 559 -25.01 -14.88 -1.74
N TRP A 560 -23.87 -14.49 -2.31
CA TRP A 560 -22.54 -14.78 -1.76
C TRP A 560 -22.32 -14.23 -0.36
N VAL A 561 -22.75 -13.00 -0.08
CA VAL A 561 -22.65 -12.40 1.25
C VAL A 561 -23.47 -13.19 2.27
N LYS A 562 -24.71 -13.57 1.93
CA LYS A 562 -25.56 -14.41 2.81
C LYS A 562 -24.93 -15.78 3.05
N LEU A 563 -24.34 -16.40 2.02
CA LEU A 563 -23.58 -17.65 2.17
C LEU A 563 -22.42 -17.49 3.15
N ARG A 564 -21.64 -16.40 3.02
CA ARG A 564 -20.52 -16.10 3.93
C ARG A 564 -20.98 -15.87 5.37
N GLU A 565 -22.15 -15.28 5.59
CA GLU A 565 -22.73 -15.13 6.94
C GLU A 565 -23.11 -16.48 7.56
N LEU A 566 -23.53 -17.46 6.76
CA LEU A 566 -23.79 -18.82 7.23
C LEU A 566 -22.50 -19.58 7.58
N PHE A 567 -21.42 -19.32 6.85
CA PHE A 567 -20.13 -19.99 7.00
C PHE A 567 -18.99 -18.96 7.20
N PRO A 568 -18.89 -18.34 8.39
CA PRO A 568 -17.92 -17.28 8.64
C PRO A 568 -16.48 -17.81 8.67
N PHE A 569 -15.54 -16.98 8.26
CA PHE A 569 -14.10 -17.24 8.38
C PHE A 569 -13.53 -16.57 9.65
N PRO A 570 -12.52 -17.13 10.35
CA PRO A 570 -11.81 -18.40 10.07
C PRO A 570 -12.49 -19.66 10.60
N LYS A 571 -13.51 -19.53 11.46
CA LYS A 571 -14.22 -20.65 12.08
C LYS A 571 -15.56 -20.88 11.41
N SER A 572 -15.56 -21.74 10.39
CA SER A 572 -16.76 -22.09 9.63
C SER A 572 -17.77 -22.88 10.46
N ALA A 573 -19.04 -22.77 10.09
CA ALA A 573 -20.10 -23.62 10.62
C ALA A 573 -20.03 -25.04 10.03
N ASP A 574 -20.77 -25.98 10.65
CA ASP A 574 -20.88 -27.36 10.17
C ASP A 574 -21.64 -27.41 8.85
N THR A 575 -20.96 -27.80 7.77
CA THR A 575 -21.50 -27.94 6.41
C THR A 575 -22.46 -29.12 6.26
N THR A 576 -22.50 -30.03 7.24
CA THR A 576 -23.38 -31.20 7.25
C THR A 576 -24.68 -30.97 8.02
N GLU A 577 -24.80 -29.87 8.76
CA GLU A 577 -26.02 -29.54 9.51
C GLU A 577 -27.20 -29.35 8.54
N PRO A 578 -28.32 -30.09 8.72
CA PRO A 578 -29.39 -30.15 7.71
C PRO A 578 -29.99 -28.80 7.30
N LEU A 579 -30.19 -27.87 8.25
CA LEU A 579 -30.80 -26.57 7.94
C LEU A 579 -29.82 -25.64 7.22
N LEU A 580 -28.57 -25.58 7.67
CA LEU A 580 -27.50 -24.81 7.04
C LEU A 580 -27.20 -25.33 5.64
N LYS A 581 -27.11 -26.64 5.47
CA LYS A 581 -26.95 -27.30 4.16
C LYS A 581 -28.07 -26.92 3.20
N ALA A 582 -29.34 -27.02 3.62
CA ALA A 582 -30.47 -26.66 2.77
C ALA A 582 -30.46 -25.17 2.36
N LYS A 583 -30.08 -24.27 3.30
CA LYS A 583 -29.91 -22.84 3.00
C LYS A 583 -28.74 -22.58 2.06
N ALA A 584 -27.61 -23.26 2.24
CA ALA A 584 -26.43 -23.14 1.41
C ALA A 584 -26.73 -23.51 -0.05
N ILE A 585 -27.37 -24.67 -0.27
CA ILE A 585 -27.75 -25.15 -1.60
C ILE A 585 -28.67 -24.14 -2.29
N ARG A 586 -29.68 -23.63 -1.58
CA ARG A 586 -30.59 -22.61 -2.12
C ARG A 586 -29.84 -21.33 -2.53
N LEU A 587 -28.95 -20.83 -1.67
CA LEU A 587 -28.19 -19.61 -1.97
C LEU A 587 -27.18 -19.83 -3.12
N LEU A 588 -26.59 -21.03 -3.24
CA LEU A 588 -25.75 -21.39 -4.38
C LEU A 588 -26.54 -21.42 -5.69
N GLN A 589 -27.79 -21.88 -5.66
CA GLN A 589 -28.70 -21.83 -6.80
C GLN A 589 -29.04 -20.38 -7.18
N GLU A 590 -29.39 -19.54 -6.21
CA GLU A 590 -29.64 -18.10 -6.42
C GLU A 590 -28.42 -17.40 -7.04
N ALA A 591 -27.21 -17.67 -6.52
CA ALA A 591 -25.96 -17.14 -7.05
C ALA A 591 -25.70 -17.65 -8.48
N ARG A 592 -25.94 -18.95 -8.75
CA ARG A 592 -25.77 -19.56 -10.08
C ARG A 592 -26.68 -18.92 -11.12
N GLU A 593 -27.95 -18.68 -10.78
CA GLU A 593 -28.91 -18.02 -11.69
C GLU A 593 -28.44 -16.60 -12.08
N ALA A 594 -27.97 -15.82 -11.11
CA ALA A 594 -27.40 -14.50 -11.36
C ALA A 594 -26.12 -14.56 -12.21
N GLU A 595 -25.27 -15.55 -11.99
CA GLU A 595 -24.03 -15.74 -12.75
C GLU A 595 -24.33 -16.14 -14.22
N ILE A 596 -25.36 -16.96 -14.46
CA ILE A 596 -25.83 -17.29 -15.82
C ILE A 596 -26.35 -16.05 -16.54
N ALA A 597 -27.20 -15.25 -15.89
CA ALA A 597 -27.70 -14.00 -16.48
C ALA A 597 -26.56 -13.03 -16.81
N THR A 598 -25.55 -12.97 -15.92
CA THR A 598 -24.33 -12.19 -16.15
C THR A 598 -23.56 -12.68 -17.38
N LEU A 599 -23.36 -14.01 -17.50
CA LEU A 599 -22.66 -14.62 -18.63
C LEU A 599 -23.36 -14.34 -19.97
N GLU A 600 -24.68 -14.50 -20.02
CA GLU A 600 -25.47 -14.21 -21.21
C GLU A 600 -25.31 -12.76 -21.66
N LEU A 601 -25.39 -11.81 -20.72
CA LEU A 601 -25.25 -10.39 -21.03
C LEU A 601 -23.79 -10.00 -21.38
N LEU A 602 -22.80 -10.64 -20.78
CA LEU A 602 -21.39 -10.45 -21.15
C LEU A 602 -21.15 -10.86 -22.60
N ARG A 603 -21.69 -11.99 -23.06
CA ARG A 603 -21.60 -12.44 -24.46
C ARG A 603 -22.19 -11.41 -25.41
N GLU A 604 -23.38 -10.89 -25.11
CA GLU A 604 -24.02 -9.84 -25.94
C GLU A 604 -23.21 -8.53 -25.93
N THR A 605 -22.60 -8.19 -24.80
CA THR A 605 -21.74 -7.01 -24.68
C THR A 605 -20.47 -7.16 -25.52
N VAL A 606 -19.80 -8.31 -25.46
CA VAL A 606 -18.62 -8.64 -26.31
C VAL A 606 -18.98 -8.59 -27.80
N LYS A 607 -20.17 -9.09 -28.16
CA LYS A 607 -20.66 -9.08 -29.54
C LYS A 607 -20.92 -7.65 -30.02
N HIS A 608 -21.52 -6.81 -29.19
CA HIS A 608 -21.73 -5.38 -29.46
C HIS A 608 -20.41 -4.64 -29.69
N LEU A 609 -19.43 -4.84 -28.79
CA LEU A 609 -18.08 -4.24 -28.93
C LEU A 609 -17.31 -4.75 -30.16
N SER A 610 -17.69 -5.89 -30.73
CA SER A 610 -17.08 -6.44 -31.95
C SER A 610 -17.69 -5.88 -33.24
N ALA A 611 -18.95 -5.47 -33.22
CA ALA A 611 -19.68 -5.03 -34.41
C ALA A 611 -19.24 -3.64 -34.91
N GLU A 612 -18.57 -2.85 -34.08
CA GLU A 612 -18.08 -1.50 -34.44
C GLU A 612 -16.61 -1.47 -34.90
N ALA A 613 -15.93 -2.62 -34.93
CA ALA A 613 -14.52 -2.74 -35.29
C ALA A 613 -14.27 -3.00 -36.79
N GLU A 614 -15.32 -3.09 -37.63
CA GLU A 614 -15.13 -3.13 -39.07
C GLU A 614 -14.70 -1.73 -39.58
N PRO A 615 -13.53 -1.59 -40.21
CA PRO A 615 -13.14 -0.32 -40.78
C PRO A 615 -14.14 0.04 -41.87
N LEU A 616 -14.63 1.29 -41.84
CA LEU A 616 -15.25 1.94 -42.98
C LEU A 616 -14.29 1.86 -44.16
N THR A 617 -14.43 0.82 -44.98
CA THR A 617 -13.91 0.84 -46.35
C THR A 617 -14.59 2.02 -47.01
N LEU A 618 -13.83 3.11 -47.18
CA LEU A 618 -14.15 4.18 -48.11
C LEU A 618 -14.16 3.58 -49.52
N THR A 619 -15.23 2.89 -49.88
CA THR A 619 -15.56 2.69 -51.29
C THR A 619 -16.22 3.97 -51.77
N GLY A 620 -15.41 4.82 -52.38
CA GLY A 620 -15.92 5.96 -53.13
C GLY A 620 -16.89 5.51 -54.21
N LYS A 621 -18.05 6.16 -54.24
CA LYS A 621 -18.69 6.66 -55.45
C LYS A 621 -19.70 7.74 -55.10
#